data_AF-A0A957QTE7-F1
#
_entry.id   AF-A0A957QTE7-F1
#
_cell.length_a   1.000
_cell.length_b   1.000
_cell.length_c   1.000
_cell.angle_alpha   90.00
_cell.angle_beta   90.00
_cell.angle_gamma   90.00
#
_symmetry.space_group_name_H-M   'P 1'
#
loop_
_entity.id
_entity.type
_entity.pdbx_description
1 polymer ?
#
loop_
_entity_poly.entity_id
_entity_poly.type
_entity_poly.pdbx_seq_one_letter_code
_entity_poly.pdbx_strand_id
1 'polypeptide(L)'
;EGKQNFTAPEWLLYNILEMRFVQGRKVREIADRLAISESDLYRKQRVAIGQLARVLSEMEQTNAAEAIAAGSPGASRRPAPVPMSVEKSR
;
A
#
# COMPACT_ATOMS: atom_id res chain seq x y z
N GLU A 1 -17.74 5.96 3.60
CA GLU A 1 -16.30 5.76 3.32
C GLU A 1 -15.58 5.51 4.65
N GLY A 2 -15.16 4.27 4.88
CA GLY A 2 -14.63 3.84 6.17
C GLY A 2 -13.31 4.53 6.45
N LYS A 3 -13.25 5.34 7.51
CA LYS A 3 -11.98 5.88 8.02
C LYS A 3 -11.13 4.68 8.44
N GLN A 4 -10.10 4.35 7.65
CA GLN A 4 -9.03 3.50 8.14
C GLN A 4 -8.39 4.30 9.28
N ASN A 5 -8.72 3.92 10.52
CA ASN A 5 -8.19 4.53 11.72
C ASN A 5 -6.74 4.07 11.87
N PHE A 6 -5.85 4.66 11.09
CA PHE A 6 -4.43 4.47 11.27
C PHE A 6 -3.99 5.20 12.54
N THR A 7 -3.12 4.57 13.31
CA THR A 7 -2.31 5.26 14.32
C THR A 7 -1.43 6.31 13.63
N ALA A 8 -1.04 7.35 14.38
CA ALA A 8 -0.33 8.50 13.81
C ALA A 8 0.95 8.15 13.01
N PRO A 9 1.78 7.18 13.44
CA PRO A 9 2.95 6.74 12.65
C PRO A 9 2.57 6.06 11.32
N GLU A 10 1.57 5.19 11.34
CA GLU A 10 1.10 4.39 10.21
C GLU A 10 0.47 5.29 9.15
N TRP A 11 -0.32 6.28 9.59
CA TRP A 11 -0.87 7.31 8.71
C TRP A 11 0.24 8.08 7.98
N LEU A 12 1.31 8.43 8.69
CA LEU A 12 2.42 9.17 8.11
C LEU A 12 3.17 8.35 7.05
N LEU A 13 3.47 7.08 7.33
CA LEU A 13 4.15 6.19 6.38
C LEU A 13 3.31 5.93 5.14
N TYR A 14 2.00 5.71 5.30
CA TYR A 14 1.06 5.59 4.18
C TYR A 14 1.08 6.85 3.29
N ASN A 15 0.97 8.03 3.88
CA ASN A 15 0.95 9.29 3.14
C ASN A 15 2.25 9.54 2.37
N ILE A 16 3.40 9.14 2.92
CA ILE A 16 4.69 9.22 2.21
C ILE A 16 4.67 8.33 0.96
N LEU A 17 4.17 7.10 1.06
CA LEU A 17 4.09 6.19 -0.09
C LEU A 17 3.11 6.71 -1.16
N GLU A 18 1.91 7.07 -0.74
CA GLU A 18 0.86 7.62 -1.59
C GLU A 18 1.36 8.85 -2.36
N MET A 19 1.88 9.85 -1.65
CA MET A 19 2.33 11.07 -2.30
C MET A 19 3.55 10.87 -3.19
N ARG A 20 4.51 10.02 -2.79
CA ARG A 20 5.77 9.85 -3.53
C ARG A 20 5.64 8.97 -4.75
N PHE A 21 4.90 7.86 -4.64
CA PHE A 21 4.88 6.79 -5.64
C PHE A 21 3.57 6.72 -6.42
N VAL A 22 2.43 7.05 -5.79
CA VAL A 22 1.13 7.06 -6.48
C VAL A 22 0.91 8.40 -7.17
N GLN A 23 1.15 9.50 -6.45
CA GLN A 23 0.94 10.87 -6.97
C GLN A 23 2.17 11.47 -7.64
N GLY A 24 3.37 10.88 -7.45
CA GLY A 24 4.61 11.33 -8.08
C GLY A 24 5.14 12.69 -7.59
N ARG A 25 4.77 13.14 -6.38
CA ARG A 25 5.20 14.43 -5.82
C ARG A 25 6.69 14.46 -5.53
N LYS A 26 7.27 15.67 -5.56
CA LYS A 26 8.68 15.89 -5.20
C LYS A 26 8.87 15.79 -3.69
N VAL A 27 10.04 15.32 -3.26
CA VAL A 27 10.41 15.16 -1.84
C VAL A 27 10.18 16.43 -1.04
N ARG A 28 10.62 17.58 -1.57
CA ARG A 28 10.43 18.90 -0.95
C ARG A 28 8.96 19.22 -0.68
N GLU A 29 8.09 19.04 -1.68
CA GLU A 29 6.65 19.30 -1.55
C GLU A 29 5.98 18.40 -0.51
N ILE A 30 6.45 17.14 -0.40
CA ILE A 30 5.95 16.17 0.57
C ILE A 30 6.39 16.57 1.99
N ALA A 31 7.66 16.94 2.15
CA ALA A 31 8.23 17.38 3.43
C ALA A 31 7.50 18.62 3.95
N ASP A 32 7.29 19.60 3.08
CA ASP A 32 6.54 20.82 3.39
C ASP A 32 5.08 20.51 3.79
N ARG A 33 4.41 19.64 3.03
CA ARG A 33 3.01 19.24 3.30
C ARG A 33 2.83 18.46 4.60
N LEU A 34 3.81 17.63 4.96
CA LEU A 34 3.79 16.83 6.20
C LEU A 34 4.39 17.59 7.39
N ALA A 35 4.88 18.82 7.19
CA ALA A 35 5.58 19.61 8.20
C ALA A 35 6.74 18.85 8.87
N ILE A 36 7.52 18.12 8.07
CA ILE A 36 8.72 17.39 8.51
C ILE A 36 9.94 17.80 7.68
N SER A 37 11.14 17.60 8.22
CA SER A 37 12.37 17.81 7.46
C SER A 37 12.52 16.78 6.32
N GLU A 38 13.20 17.15 5.24
CA GLU A 38 13.55 16.21 4.16
C GLU A 38 14.36 15.02 4.68
N SER A 39 15.28 15.26 5.62
CA SER A 39 16.08 14.19 6.24
C SER A 39 15.23 13.19 7.00
N ASP A 40 14.21 13.65 7.73
CA ASP A 40 13.26 12.78 8.42
C ASP A 40 12.35 12.04 7.42
N LEU A 41 11.89 12.73 6.37
CA LEU A 41 11.13 12.14 5.27
C LEU A 41 11.88 10.96 4.63
N TYR A 42 13.18 11.11 4.34
CA TYR A 42 13.99 10.01 3.79
C TYR A 42 14.07 8.80 4.73
N ARG A 43 14.21 9.03 6.05
CA ARG A 43 14.23 7.94 7.04
C ARG A 43 12.89 7.21 7.08
N LYS A 44 11.80 7.96 7.13
CA LYS A 44 10.44 7.39 7.15
C LYS A 44 10.10 6.70 5.83
N GLN A 45 10.55 7.22 4.69
CA GLN A 45 10.40 6.57 3.40
C GLN A 45 11.06 5.18 3.39
N ARG A 46 12.27 5.03 3.96
CA ARG A 46 12.93 3.71 4.07
C ARG A 46 12.11 2.73 4.89
N VAL A 47 11.55 3.18 6.02
CA VAL A 47 10.69 2.34 6.87
C VAL A 47 9.41 1.94 6.12
N ALA A 48 8.76 2.89 5.45
CA ALA A 48 7.53 2.65 4.70
C ALA A 48 7.74 1.62 3.57
N ILE A 49 8.82 1.75 2.80
CA ILE A 49 9.17 0.79 1.74
C ILE A 49 9.47 -0.59 2.35
N GLY A 50 10.19 -0.65 3.47
CA GLY A 50 10.49 -1.91 4.14
C GLY A 50 9.23 -2.64 4.62
N GLN A 51 8.26 -1.91 5.17
CA GLN A 51 6.97 -2.46 5.57
C GLN A 51 6.17 -2.96 4.36
N LEU A 52 6.11 -2.17 3.28
CA LEU A 52 5.43 -2.58 2.05
C LEU A 52 6.06 -3.84 1.45
N ALA A 53 7.39 -3.89 1.36
CA ALA A 53 8.11 -5.06 0.86
C ALA A 53 7.80 -6.30 1.71
N ARG A 54 7.78 -6.17 3.04
CA ARG A 54 7.43 -7.27 3.94
C ARG A 54 6.03 -7.79 3.68
N VAL A 55 5.03 -6.89 3.61
CA VAL A 55 3.64 -7.27 3.34
C VAL A 55 3.52 -7.96 1.97
N LEU A 56 4.19 -7.44 0.94
CA LEU A 56 4.19 -8.07 -0.39
C LEU A 56 4.82 -9.47 -0.34
N SER A 57 5.97 -9.64 0.32
CA SER A 57 6.61 -10.94 0.45
C SER A 57 5.78 -11.93 1.26
N GLU A 58 5.07 -11.50 2.30
CA GLU A 58 4.13 -12.34 3.05
C GLU A 58 2.95 -12.77 2.16
N MET A 59 2.37 -11.84 1.40
CA MET A 59 1.29 -12.13 0.46
C MET A 59 1.72 -13.10 -0.65
N GLU A 60 2.92 -12.94 -1.20
CA GLU A 60 3.48 -13.85 -2.21
C GLU A 60 3.68 -15.26 -1.65
N GLN A 61 4.17 -15.39 -0.41
CA GLN A 61 4.33 -16.68 0.26
C GLN A 61 2.99 -17.35 0.54
N THR A 62 1.98 -16.61 1.02
CA THR A 62 0.63 -17.15 1.21
C THR A 62 0.04 -17.62 -0.11
N ASN A 63 0.12 -16.79 -1.17
CA ASN A 63 -0.38 -17.16 -2.49
C ASN A 63 0.37 -18.37 -3.08
N ALA A 64 1.68 -18.48 -2.86
CA ALA A 64 2.46 -19.64 -3.29
C ALA A 64 2.06 -20.90 -2.51
N ALA A 65 1.86 -20.80 -1.19
CA ALA A 65 1.38 -21.90 -0.36
C ALA A 65 -0.03 -22.35 -0.77
N GLU A 66 -0.93 -21.39 -1.05
CA GLU A 66 -2.26 -21.67 -1.60
C GLU A 66 -2.20 -22.29 -2.99
N ALA A 67 -1.30 -21.84 -3.87
CA ALA A 67 -1.12 -22.43 -5.20
C ALA A 67 -0.60 -23.87 -5.14
N ILE A 68 0.28 -24.18 -4.18
CA ILE A 68 0.76 -25.55 -3.92
C ILE A 68 -0.38 -26.41 -3.35
N ALA A 69 -1.18 -25.86 -2.42
CA ALA A 69 -2.32 -26.56 -1.84
C ALA A 69 -3.48 -26.77 -2.84
N ALA A 70 -3.64 -25.86 -3.80
CA ALA A 70 -4.69 -25.90 -4.83
C ALA A 70 -4.38 -26.81 -6.03
N GLY A 71 -3.18 -27.42 -6.10
CA GLY A 71 -2.90 -28.59 -6.93
C GLY A 71 -3.38 -28.51 -8.39
N SER A 72 -2.88 -27.57 -9.19
CA SER A 72 -2.77 -27.73 -10.66
C SER A 72 -1.84 -26.69 -11.27
N PRO A 73 -0.76 -27.09 -11.97
CA PRO A 73 0.08 -26.17 -12.71
C PRO A 73 -0.63 -25.80 -14.02
N GLY A 74 -1.17 -24.59 -14.06
CA GLY A 74 -1.62 -23.97 -15.31
C GLY A 74 -3.12 -23.77 -15.42
N ALA A 75 -3.56 -22.57 -15.07
CA ALA A 75 -4.50 -21.82 -15.89
C ALA A 75 -4.54 -20.39 -15.36
N SER A 76 -4.23 -19.44 -16.25
CA SER A 76 -4.41 -18.00 -16.05
C SER A 76 -5.73 -17.72 -15.32
N ARG A 77 -5.66 -17.24 -14.08
CA ARG A 77 -6.80 -16.59 -13.44
C ARG A 77 -6.49 -15.11 -13.28
N ARG A 78 -7.04 -14.34 -14.22
CA ARG A 78 -7.16 -12.88 -14.12
C ARG A 78 -7.66 -12.51 -12.71
N PRO A 79 -7.08 -11.50 -12.05
CA PRO A 79 -7.67 -10.99 -10.82
C PRO A 79 -9.07 -10.43 -11.14
N ALA A 80 -10.08 -10.90 -10.39
CA ALA A 80 -11.45 -10.43 -10.52
C ALA A 80 -11.54 -8.94 -10.13
N PRO A 81 -12.37 -8.13 -10.81
CA PRO A 81 -12.55 -6.75 -10.43
C PRO A 81 -13.30 -6.67 -9.09
N VAL A 82 -12.77 -5.89 -8.17
CA VAL A 82 -13.43 -5.53 -6.91
C VAL A 82 -14.80 -4.89 -7.21
N PRO A 83 -15.91 -5.33 -6.60
CA PRO A 83 -17.20 -4.70 -6.82
C PRO A 83 -17.19 -3.32 -6.15
N MET A 84 -17.19 -2.26 -6.96
CA MET A 84 -17.61 -0.94 -6.50
C MET A 84 -19.12 -1.01 -6.23
N SER A 85 -19.49 -1.04 -4.95
CA SER A 85 -20.88 -0.82 -4.52
C SER A 85 -21.30 0.59 -4.90
N VAL A 86 -21.98 0.72 -6.04
CA VAL A 86 -22.79 1.89 -6.35
C VAL A 86 -24.17 1.64 -5.75
N GLU A 87 -24.36 2.09 -4.51
CA GLU A 87 -25.67 2.21 -3.87
C GLU A 87 -26.46 3.26 -4.67
N LYS A 88 -27.38 2.80 -5.53
CA LYS A 88 -28.34 3.67 -6.21
C LYS A 88 -29.70 3.54 -5.55
N SER A 89 -30.18 4.69 -5.07
CA SER A 89 -31.58 5.08 -4.86
C SER A 89 -32.41 4.32 -3.83
N ARG A 90 -32.74 5.05 -2.75
CA ARG A 90 -34.12 5.48 -2.51
C ARG A 90 -34.15 6.91 -2.00
#